data_AF-A0A0Q9ZSW5-F1
#
_entry.id   AF-A0A0Q9ZSW5-F1
#
_cell.length_a   1.000
_cell.length_b   1.000
_cell.length_c   1.000
_cell.angle_alpha   90.00
_cell.angle_beta   90.00
_cell.angle_gamma   90.00
#
_symmetry.space_group_name_H-M   'P 1'
#
loop_
_entity.id
_entity.type
_entity.pdbx_description
1 polymer ?
#
loop_
_entity_poly.entity_id
_entity_poly.type
_entity_poly.pdbx_seq_one_letter_code
_entity_poly.pdbx_strand_id
1 'polypeptide(L)'
;MKEDKQAMDTNSSADHVDEYLQMLGNEDAREVRYYSQEQPFSSEEMTRLVNEERLNKLMAQSDAFLRSFNDGIKDFENDNKDP
;
A
#
# COMPACT_ATOMS: atom_id res chain seq x y z
N MET A 1 -46.79 -17.72 30.22
CA MET A 1 -45.62 -17.87 29.33
C MET A 1 -44.40 -17.64 30.20
N LYS A 2 -43.44 -18.59 30.23
CA LYS A 2 -42.20 -18.41 30.98
C LYS A 2 -41.26 -17.58 30.11
N GLU A 3 -40.82 -16.44 30.62
CA GLU A 3 -39.85 -15.59 29.95
C GLU A 3 -38.47 -16.19 30.16
N ASP A 4 -37.99 -16.97 29.19
CA ASP A 4 -36.60 -17.39 29.11
C ASP A 4 -35.77 -16.16 28.70
N LYS A 5 -35.31 -15.38 29.69
CA LYS A 5 -34.26 -14.38 29.48
C LYS A 5 -32.98 -15.13 29.13
N GLN A 6 -32.71 -15.29 27.83
CA GLN A 6 -31.39 -15.64 27.34
C GLN A 6 -30.38 -14.68 27.99
N ALA A 7 -29.42 -15.23 28.73
CA ALA A 7 -28.30 -14.47 29.25
C ALA A 7 -27.61 -13.81 28.05
N MET A 8 -27.69 -12.49 27.96
CA MET A 8 -26.93 -11.74 26.97
C MET A 8 -25.45 -12.02 27.23
N ASP A 9 -24.78 -12.43 26.16
CA ASP A 9 -23.33 -12.65 26.15
C ASP A 9 -22.66 -11.38 26.70
N THR A 10 -21.97 -11.51 27.83
CA THR A 10 -21.28 -10.40 28.54
C THR A 10 -20.06 -9.88 27.78
N ASN A 11 -19.85 -10.33 26.54
CA ASN A 11 -18.87 -9.80 25.60
C ASN A 11 -19.51 -8.79 24.64
N SER A 12 -20.41 -7.94 25.16
CA SER A 12 -21.03 -6.90 24.36
C SER A 12 -19.96 -5.87 24.01
N SER A 13 -19.74 -5.64 22.72
CA SER A 13 -18.82 -4.60 22.22
C SER A 13 -19.23 -3.19 22.67
N ALA A 14 -20.45 -3.01 23.18
CA ALA A 14 -20.91 -1.79 23.81
C ALA A 14 -20.22 -1.47 25.15
N ASP A 15 -19.75 -2.50 25.88
CA ASP A 15 -19.13 -2.33 27.21
C ASP A 15 -17.69 -1.79 27.12
N HIS A 16 -17.09 -1.82 25.92
CA HIS A 16 -15.73 -1.36 25.65
C HIS A 16 -15.67 -0.04 24.85
N VAL A 17 -16.80 0.62 24.65
CA VAL A 17 -16.88 1.86 23.84
C VAL A 17 -16.04 2.97 24.44
N ASP A 18 -16.09 3.15 25.77
CA ASP A 18 -15.34 4.21 26.44
C ASP A 18 -13.82 3.95 26.41
N GLU A 19 -13.39 2.70 26.58
CA GLU A 19 -11.98 2.30 26.42
C GLU A 19 -11.49 2.53 24.99
N TYR A 20 -12.32 2.20 24.00
CA TYR A 20 -12.01 2.41 22.59
C TYR A 20 -11.90 3.91 22.23
N LEU A 21 -12.82 4.74 22.74
CA LEU A 21 -12.78 6.20 22.53
C LEU A 21 -11.57 6.86 23.21
N GLN A 22 -11.20 6.41 24.41
CA GLN A 22 -9.98 6.88 25.09
C GLN A 22 -8.71 6.52 24.32
N MET A 23 -8.66 5.31 23.74
CA MET A 23 -7.54 4.86 22.91
C MET A 23 -7.41 5.66 21.60
N LEU A 24 -8.54 6.06 20.98
CA LEU A 24 -8.54 6.88 19.76
C LEU A 24 -8.06 8.31 19.96
N GLY A 25 -8.18 8.84 21.19
CA GLY A 25 -7.70 10.17 21.55
C GLY A 25 -6.17 10.29 21.69
N ASN A 26 -5.45 9.18 21.58
CA ASN A 26 -3.99 9.13 21.60
C ASN A 26 -3.47 9.05 20.15
N GLU A 27 -2.90 10.14 19.63
CA GLU A 27 -2.47 10.29 18.23
C GLU A 27 -1.46 9.21 17.80
N ASP A 28 -0.53 8.84 18.68
CA ASP A 28 0.48 7.80 18.41
C ASP A 28 -0.17 6.41 18.28
N ALA A 29 -1.17 6.12 19.11
CA ALA A 29 -1.92 4.86 19.04
C ALA A 29 -2.85 4.81 17.81
N ARG A 30 -3.38 5.96 17.38
CA ARG A 30 -4.23 6.08 16.20
C ARG A 30 -3.47 5.78 14.92
N GLU A 31 -2.26 6.34 14.75
CA GLU A 31 -1.47 6.15 13.54
C GLU A 31 -1.04 4.68 13.38
N VAL A 32 -0.54 4.07 14.45
CA VAL A 32 -0.16 2.65 14.48
C VAL A 32 -1.37 1.75 14.18
N ARG A 33 -2.56 2.09 14.68
CA ARG A 33 -3.78 1.32 14.41
C ARG A 33 -4.28 1.51 12.98
N TYR A 34 -4.12 2.69 12.40
CA TYR A 34 -4.46 2.97 11.01
C TYR A 34 -3.62 2.09 10.07
N TYR A 35 -2.30 2.06 10.26
CA TYR A 35 -1.41 1.20 9.47
C TYR A 35 -1.61 -0.29 9.78
N SER A 36 -1.94 -0.68 11.02
CA SER A 36 -2.24 -2.08 11.35
C SER A 36 -3.54 -2.62 10.70
N GLN A 37 -4.40 -1.71 10.22
CA GLN A 37 -5.64 -2.04 9.51
C GLN A 37 -5.45 -2.09 7.98
N GLU A 38 -4.30 -1.68 7.46
CA GLU A 38 -3.99 -1.86 6.05
C GLU A 38 -3.83 -3.36 5.77
N GLN A 39 -4.86 -3.95 5.17
CA GLN A 39 -4.75 -5.30 4.64
C GLN A 39 -3.78 -5.24 3.46
N PRO A 40 -2.71 -6.06 3.45
CA PRO A 40 -1.87 -6.16 2.27
C PRO A 40 -2.74 -6.67 1.13
N PHE A 41 -2.74 -5.95 0.01
CA PHE A 41 -3.43 -6.40 -1.18
C PHE A 41 -2.83 -7.73 -1.65
N SER A 42 -3.69 -8.69 -1.97
CA SER A 42 -3.26 -9.88 -2.68
C SER A 42 -2.69 -9.52 -4.05
N SER A 43 -1.86 -10.39 -4.62
CA SER A 43 -1.33 -10.18 -5.98
C SER A 43 -2.44 -10.01 -7.02
N GLU A 44 -3.57 -10.71 -6.86
CA GLU A 44 -4.71 -10.59 -7.76
C GLU A 44 -5.42 -9.23 -7.65
N GLU A 45 -5.57 -8.70 -6.43
CA GLU A 45 -6.12 -7.36 -6.21
C GLU A 45 -5.18 -6.28 -6.73
N MET A 46 -3.86 -6.45 -6.53
CA MET A 46 -2.86 -5.57 -7.11
C MET A 46 -2.95 -5.55 -8.63
N THR A 47 -3.13 -6.69 -9.30
CA THR A 47 -3.34 -6.73 -10.76
C THR A 47 -4.60 -5.97 -11.19
N ARG A 48 -5.68 -5.97 -10.40
CA ARG A 48 -6.91 -5.21 -10.70
C ARG A 48 -6.77 -3.71 -10.44
N LEU A 49 -5.98 -3.33 -9.44
CA LEU A 49 -5.73 -1.94 -9.05
C LEU A 49 -4.66 -1.28 -9.95
N VAL A 50 -3.69 -2.06 -10.41
CA VAL A 50 -2.63 -1.59 -11.28
C VAL A 50 -3.19 -1.40 -12.69
N ASN A 51 -3.06 -0.18 -13.21
CA ASN A 51 -3.32 0.09 -14.62
C ASN A 51 -2.15 -0.47 -15.45
N GLU A 52 -2.30 -1.70 -15.93
CA GLU A 52 -1.29 -2.41 -16.72
C GLU A 52 -0.84 -1.61 -17.95
N GLU A 53 -1.75 -0.92 -18.64
CA GLU A 53 -1.42 -0.10 -19.81
C GLU A 53 -0.46 1.03 -19.44
N ARG A 54 -0.73 1.74 -18.34
CA ARG A 54 0.13 2.82 -17.84
C ARG A 54 1.48 2.28 -17.35
N LEU A 55 1.48 1.14 -16.66
CA LEU A 55 2.72 0.49 -16.21
C LEU A 55 3.59 0.09 -17.41
N ASN A 56 3.00 -0.58 -18.40
CA ASN A 56 3.71 -1.00 -19.61
C ASN A 56 4.30 0.19 -20.39
N LYS A 57 3.55 1.30 -20.48
CA LYS A 57 4.07 2.55 -21.08
C LYS A 57 5.27 3.09 -20.30
N LEU A 58 5.22 3.11 -18.97
CA LEU A 58 6.32 3.59 -18.14
C LEU A 58 7.57 2.70 -18.29
N MET A 59 7.39 1.38 -18.31
CA MET A 59 8.49 0.44 -18.54
C MET A 59 9.13 0.63 -19.92
N ALA A 60 8.33 0.79 -20.97
CA ALA A 60 8.84 1.04 -22.32
C ALA A 60 9.60 2.39 -22.42
N GLN A 61 9.13 3.42 -21.73
CA GLN A 61 9.82 4.71 -21.64
C GLN A 61 11.17 4.58 -20.90
N SER A 62 11.20 3.80 -19.82
CA SER A 62 12.44 3.49 -19.10
C SER A 62 13.44 2.78 -19.99
N ASP A 63 13.02 1.76 -20.74
CA ASP A 63 13.90 1.04 -21.67
C ASP A 63 14.45 1.95 -22.76
N ALA A 64 13.62 2.83 -23.33
CA ALA A 64 14.05 3.80 -24.34
C ALA A 64 15.08 4.79 -23.77
N PHE A 65 14.84 5.29 -22.55
CA PHE A 65 15.78 6.17 -21.84
C PHE A 65 17.12 5.47 -21.61
N LEU A 66 17.11 4.24 -21.07
CA LEU A 66 18.33 3.50 -20.77
C LEU A 66 19.14 3.17 -22.04
N ARG A 67 18.47 2.87 -23.15
CA ARG A 67 19.14 2.69 -24.46
C ARG A 67 19.81 3.98 -24.91
N SER A 68 19.06 5.09 -24.92
CA SER A 68 19.60 6.39 -25.31
C SER A 68 20.78 6.82 -24.44
N PHE A 69 20.73 6.53 -23.14
CA PHE A 69 21.81 6.84 -22.21
C PHE A 69 23.07 6.02 -22.52
N ASN A 70 22.92 4.70 -22.71
CA ASN A 70 24.03 3.83 -23.06
C ASN A 70 24.66 4.18 -24.41
N ASP A 71 23.85 4.55 -25.41
CA ASP A 71 24.36 4.98 -26.70
C ASP A 71 25.11 6.32 -26.58
N GLY A 72 24.57 7.27 -25.81
CA GLY A 72 25.28 8.52 -25.50
C GLY A 72 26.62 8.33 -24.79
N ILE A 73 26.73 7.35 -23.88
CA ILE A 73 28.02 6.99 -23.27
C ILE A 73 29.02 6.48 -24.32
N LYS A 74 28.58 5.58 -25.19
CA LYS A 74 29.45 5.03 -26.24
C LYS A 74 29.91 6.10 -27.21
N ASP A 75 29.02 7.00 -27.61
CA ASP A 75 29.34 8.11 -28.50
C ASP A 75 30.39 9.01 -27.86
N PHE A 76 30.21 9.36 -26.58
CA PHE A 76 31.22 10.12 -25.82
C PHE A 76 32.57 9.39 -25.73
N GLU A 77 32.59 8.07 -25.49
CA GLU A 77 33.82 7.28 -25.46
C GLU A 77 34.51 7.21 -26.83
N ASN A 78 33.74 7.12 -27.91
CA ASN A 78 34.25 7.07 -29.27
C ASN A 78 34.81 8.43 -29.72
N ASP A 79 34.12 9.53 -29.39
CA ASP A 79 34.55 10.89 -29.72
C ASP A 79 35.85 11.28 -28.99
N ASN A 80 36.13 10.65 -27.84
CA ASN A 80 37.34 10.90 -27.05
C ASN A 80 38.40 9.79 -27.17
N LYS A 81 38.26 8.87 -28.13
CA LYS A 81 39.12 7.68 -28.24
C LYS A 81 40.48 7.96 -28.88
N ASP A 82 40.63 9.06 -29.61
CA ASP A 82 41.89 9.52 -30.19
C ASP A 82 42.04 11.06 -30.01
N PRO A 83 43.12 11.56 -29.35
CA PRO A 83 43.44 12.99 -29.32
C PRO A 83 44.05 13.52 -30.62
#